data_AF-A0A4U5R2C5-F1
#
_entry.id   AF-A0A4U5R2C5-F1
#
_cell.length_a   1.000
_cell.length_b   1.000
_cell.length_c   1.000
_cell.angle_alpha   90.00
_cell.angle_beta   90.00
_cell.angle_gamma   90.00
#
_symmetry.space_group_name_H-M   'P 1'
#
loop_
_entity.id
_entity.type
_entity.pdbx_description
1 polymer ?
#
loop_
_entity_poly.entity_id
_entity_poly.type
_entity_poly.pdbx_seq_one_letter_code
_entity_poly.pdbx_strand_id
1 'polypeptide(L)'
;MGLGASVLTKTLPFSAAFSAFGDPIPWLIALAFFFARGFIKTGLGNRIAYQFVSLFGSSSLGLGYSLVFSEALLAPAIPSVSARAGGIFLPLVKSLCVACGSNVGDGTEHKLGSWLMLTCFQTSVISSSMFLTAMAANPLSATLTFNTIQQTIGWTDWAKAAIVPGLISLIVVPLILYLIYPPTVKSSPDAPKLAREKLEKMGPMTTNEIIMAGTLFLTVGLWILGGMLNVDAVTAAILGLSVLLITGVVTWKECLAEAVAWDTLTWFAALIAMAGYLNKYGLISWFSQTVVKFVGGLGLSWQLSFGILVLLYFYSHYFFASGAAHIGAMFTAFLSVASALGTPPYFGAIVLAFLSNLMGGLTHYGIGSAPIFYGANYVPLAKWWGYGFLISVVNIIIWLGVGGVWWKAIGLW
;
A
#
# COMPACT_ATOMS: atom_id res chain seq x y z
N MET A 1 -8.15 -11.54 21.70
CA MET A 1 -8.34 -10.93 23.04
C MET A 1 -9.50 -9.93 23.07
N GLY A 2 -9.48 -8.85 22.28
CA GLY A 2 -10.55 -7.83 22.28
C GLY A 2 -11.96 -8.38 22.07
N LEU A 3 -12.18 -9.20 21.02
CA LEU A 3 -13.46 -9.88 20.81
C LEU A 3 -13.88 -10.73 22.01
N GLY A 4 -12.96 -11.54 22.54
CA GLY A 4 -13.22 -12.38 23.72
C GLY A 4 -13.64 -11.57 24.94
N ALA A 5 -12.97 -10.45 25.21
CA ALA A 5 -13.35 -9.55 26.30
C ALA A 5 -14.76 -8.94 26.07
N SER A 6 -15.08 -8.52 24.84
CA SER A 6 -16.39 -7.94 24.52
C SER A 6 -17.55 -8.93 24.72
N VAL A 7 -17.33 -10.21 24.39
CA VAL A 7 -18.32 -11.28 24.60
C VAL A 7 -18.42 -11.64 26.08
N LEU A 8 -17.28 -11.82 26.76
CA LEU A 8 -17.24 -12.16 28.19
C LEU A 8 -17.94 -11.11 29.06
N THR A 9 -17.71 -9.82 28.75
CA THR A 9 -18.34 -8.69 29.46
C THR A 9 -19.78 -8.42 29.01
N LYS A 10 -20.31 -9.19 28.05
CA LYS A 10 -21.63 -9.01 27.44
C LYS A 10 -21.83 -7.64 26.77
N THR A 11 -20.73 -6.98 26.41
CA THR A 11 -20.78 -5.74 25.61
C THR A 11 -21.27 -6.03 24.19
N LEU A 12 -20.90 -7.20 23.65
CA LEU A 12 -21.39 -7.72 22.38
C LEU A 12 -21.86 -9.18 22.51
N PRO A 13 -22.98 -9.58 21.88
CA PRO A 13 -23.26 -11.00 21.68
C PRO A 13 -22.22 -11.63 20.74
N PHE A 14 -22.08 -12.96 20.77
CA PHE A 14 -21.08 -13.67 19.95
C PHE A 14 -21.25 -13.39 18.44
N SER A 15 -22.49 -13.43 17.94
CA SER A 15 -22.79 -13.14 16.52
C SER A 15 -22.40 -11.72 16.12
N ALA A 16 -22.53 -10.75 17.03
CA ALA A 16 -22.07 -9.38 16.79
C ALA A 16 -20.54 -9.28 16.78
N ALA A 17 -19.87 -9.88 17.76
CA ALA A 17 -18.41 -9.83 17.88
C ALA A 17 -17.69 -10.47 16.67
N PHE A 18 -18.30 -11.48 16.04
CA PHE A 18 -17.74 -12.18 14.87
C PHE A 18 -18.45 -11.83 13.54
N SER A 19 -19.32 -10.82 13.53
CA SER A 19 -20.13 -10.45 12.35
C SER A 19 -19.29 -10.18 11.10
N ALA A 20 -18.16 -9.50 11.26
CA ALA A 20 -17.31 -9.09 10.14
C ALA A 20 -16.44 -10.22 9.55
N PHE A 21 -16.46 -11.44 10.08
CA PHE A 21 -15.79 -12.59 9.45
C PHE A 21 -16.51 -13.06 8.17
N GLY A 22 -17.79 -12.68 8.01
CA GLY A 22 -18.55 -12.87 6.78
C GLY A 22 -18.46 -11.69 5.80
N ASP A 23 -17.77 -10.61 6.16
CA ASP A 23 -17.70 -9.43 5.31
C ASP A 23 -16.82 -9.68 4.08
N PRO A 24 -17.17 -9.14 2.90
CA PRO A 24 -16.38 -9.37 1.69
C PRO A 24 -14.92 -8.90 1.81
N ILE A 25 -14.68 -7.81 2.54
CA ILE A 25 -13.39 -7.12 2.55
C ILE A 25 -12.25 -7.92 3.22
N PRO A 26 -12.40 -8.52 4.41
CA PRO A 26 -11.41 -9.45 4.96
C PRO A 26 -11.05 -10.60 4.00
N TRP A 27 -12.05 -11.13 3.30
CA TRP A 27 -11.85 -12.20 2.32
C TRP A 27 -11.11 -11.73 1.07
N LEU A 28 -11.41 -10.53 0.56
CA LEU A 28 -10.66 -9.93 -0.55
C LEU A 28 -9.16 -9.90 -0.27
N ILE A 29 -8.78 -9.54 0.96
CA ILE A 29 -7.39 -9.47 1.37
C ILE A 29 -6.76 -10.87 1.38
N ALA A 30 -7.40 -11.85 2.02
CA ALA A 30 -6.88 -13.22 2.08
C ALA A 30 -6.71 -13.84 0.68
N LEU A 31 -7.72 -13.70 -0.17
CA LEU A 31 -7.68 -14.18 -1.56
C LEU A 31 -6.53 -13.58 -2.34
N ALA A 32 -6.32 -12.28 -2.16
CA ALA A 32 -5.28 -11.60 -2.88
C ALA A 32 -3.87 -11.99 -2.34
N PHE A 33 -3.70 -12.36 -1.06
CA PHE A 33 -2.45 -12.97 -0.57
C PHE A 33 -2.19 -14.33 -1.22
N PHE A 34 -3.22 -15.16 -1.37
CA PHE A 34 -3.11 -16.42 -2.12
C PHE A 34 -2.73 -16.17 -3.59
N PHE A 35 -3.24 -15.08 -4.17
CA PHE A 35 -2.86 -14.62 -5.50
C PHE A 35 -1.38 -14.18 -5.57
N ALA A 36 -0.89 -13.44 -4.58
CA ALA A 36 0.50 -13.03 -4.47
C ALA A 36 1.46 -14.23 -4.44
N ARG A 37 1.05 -15.33 -3.77
CA ARG A 37 1.83 -16.57 -3.74
C ARG A 37 2.07 -17.12 -5.15
N GLY A 38 1.07 -17.03 -6.04
CA GLY A 38 1.18 -17.40 -7.44
C GLY A 38 2.24 -16.59 -8.18
N PHE A 39 2.30 -15.27 -8.00
CA PHE A 39 3.32 -14.41 -8.61
C PHE A 39 4.74 -14.79 -8.20
N ILE A 40 4.95 -15.03 -6.90
CA ILE A 40 6.27 -15.36 -6.36
C ILE A 40 6.70 -16.74 -6.86
N LYS A 41 5.79 -17.73 -6.85
CA LYS A 41 6.07 -19.10 -7.28
C LYS A 41 6.37 -19.22 -8.77
N THR A 42 5.63 -18.50 -9.60
CA THR A 42 5.78 -18.56 -11.06
C THR A 42 7.01 -17.82 -11.57
N GLY A 43 7.52 -16.85 -10.80
CA GLY A 43 8.63 -15.99 -11.24
C GLY A 43 8.21 -14.85 -12.16
N LEU A 44 6.91 -14.70 -12.46
CA LEU A 44 6.39 -13.66 -13.36
C LEU A 44 6.79 -12.26 -12.90
N GLY A 45 6.70 -11.98 -11.60
CA GLY A 45 7.12 -10.70 -11.03
C GLY A 45 8.60 -10.38 -11.25
N ASN A 46 9.47 -11.39 -11.11
CA ASN A 46 10.90 -11.27 -11.38
C ASN A 46 11.17 -11.01 -12.87
N ARG A 47 10.45 -11.71 -13.75
CA ARG A 47 10.57 -11.52 -15.21
C ARG A 47 10.25 -10.10 -15.62
N ILE A 48 9.13 -9.56 -15.14
CA ILE A 48 8.70 -8.18 -15.42
C ILE A 48 9.76 -7.20 -14.92
N ALA A 49 10.23 -7.34 -13.67
CA ALA A 49 11.25 -6.46 -13.12
C ALA A 49 12.57 -6.51 -13.91
N TYR A 50 13.07 -7.69 -14.28
CA TYR A 50 14.28 -7.81 -15.10
C TYR A 50 14.09 -7.24 -16.51
N GLN A 51 12.90 -7.34 -17.10
CA GLN A 51 12.64 -6.73 -18.41
C GLN A 51 12.82 -5.21 -18.36
N PHE A 52 12.24 -4.53 -17.37
CA PHE A 52 12.43 -3.09 -17.20
C PHE A 52 13.90 -2.72 -16.99
N VAL A 53 14.61 -3.45 -16.12
CA VAL A 53 16.04 -3.22 -15.87
C VAL A 53 16.88 -3.44 -17.13
N SER A 54 16.53 -4.41 -17.97
CA SER A 54 17.26 -4.71 -19.21
C SER A 54 17.12 -3.60 -20.27
N LEU A 55 16.02 -2.83 -20.21
CA LEU A 55 15.69 -1.76 -21.13
C LEU A 55 16.24 -0.39 -20.68
N PHE A 56 16.12 -0.07 -19.38
CA PHE A 56 16.40 1.29 -18.88
C PHE A 56 17.44 1.37 -17.77
N GLY A 57 18.04 0.24 -17.38
CA GLY A 57 18.96 0.15 -16.23
C GLY A 57 20.40 0.60 -16.46
N SER A 58 20.74 1.21 -17.61
CA SER A 58 22.12 1.57 -17.97
C SER A 58 22.68 2.76 -17.16
N SER A 59 21.81 3.55 -16.53
CA SER A 59 22.19 4.58 -15.56
C SER A 59 21.55 4.31 -14.21
N SER A 60 22.15 4.80 -13.11
CA SER A 60 21.61 4.58 -11.77
C SER A 60 20.20 5.13 -11.62
N LEU A 61 19.92 6.30 -12.21
CA LEU A 61 18.57 6.87 -12.20
C LEU A 61 17.58 6.03 -13.02
N GLY A 62 17.97 5.62 -14.23
CA GLY A 62 17.16 4.75 -15.07
C GLY A 62 16.89 3.39 -14.44
N LEU A 63 17.87 2.85 -13.70
CA LEU A 63 17.73 1.65 -12.89
C LEU A 63 16.71 1.85 -11.76
N GLY A 64 16.80 2.95 -11.02
CA GLY A 64 15.80 3.30 -10.01
C GLY A 64 14.39 3.34 -10.61
N TYR A 65 14.19 4.07 -11.71
CA TYR A 65 12.89 4.13 -12.37
C TYR A 65 12.41 2.78 -12.91
N SER A 66 13.30 1.94 -13.41
CA SER A 66 12.97 0.58 -13.84
C SER A 66 12.28 -0.19 -12.72
N LEU A 67 12.83 -0.11 -11.50
CA LEU A 67 12.30 -0.79 -10.33
C LEU A 67 11.00 -0.15 -9.83
N VAL A 68 10.96 1.19 -9.78
CA VAL A 68 9.79 1.97 -9.36
C VAL A 68 8.58 1.66 -10.23
N PHE A 69 8.72 1.72 -11.55
CA PHE A 69 7.60 1.47 -12.47
C PHE A 69 7.24 -0.01 -12.56
N SER A 70 8.20 -0.93 -12.42
CA SER A 70 7.90 -2.36 -12.29
C SER A 70 7.06 -2.64 -11.05
N GLU A 71 7.40 -2.03 -9.92
CA GLU A 71 6.69 -2.22 -8.66
C GLU A 71 5.28 -1.61 -8.73
N ALA A 72 5.16 -0.41 -9.28
CA ALA A 72 3.87 0.25 -9.51
C ALA A 72 2.96 -0.54 -10.46
N LEU A 73 3.51 -1.17 -11.50
CA LEU A 73 2.77 -2.04 -12.42
C LEU A 73 2.23 -3.31 -11.73
N LEU A 74 3.00 -3.85 -10.78
CA LEU A 74 2.63 -5.04 -10.01
C LEU A 74 1.75 -4.73 -8.77
N ALA A 75 1.75 -3.48 -8.30
CA ALA A 75 1.00 -3.03 -7.13
C ALA A 75 -0.50 -3.35 -7.14
N PRO A 76 -1.28 -3.15 -8.23
CA PRO A 76 -2.70 -3.49 -8.21
C PRO A 76 -2.97 -4.99 -8.05
N ALA A 77 -2.00 -5.82 -8.46
CA ALA A 77 -2.10 -7.28 -8.53
C ALA A 77 -1.67 -8.00 -7.25
N ILE A 78 -0.67 -7.44 -6.54
CA ILE A 78 -0.04 -8.07 -5.39
C ILE A 78 -0.42 -7.26 -4.15
N PRO A 79 -1.38 -7.73 -3.34
CA PRO A 79 -2.04 -6.90 -2.33
C PRO A 79 -1.29 -6.77 -1.00
N SER A 80 0.02 -6.84 -1.07
CA SER A 80 0.86 -6.79 0.11
C SER A 80 2.14 -6.10 -0.28
N VAL A 81 2.28 -4.88 0.25
CA VAL A 81 3.49 -4.08 0.12
C VAL A 81 4.71 -4.86 0.65
N SER A 82 4.54 -5.63 1.72
CA SER A 82 5.58 -6.51 2.26
C SER A 82 5.94 -7.65 1.31
N ALA A 83 4.95 -8.28 0.66
CA ALA A 83 5.19 -9.36 -0.30
C ALA A 83 5.90 -8.84 -1.56
N ARG A 84 5.50 -7.68 -2.08
CA ARG A 84 6.22 -7.02 -3.19
C ARG A 84 7.65 -6.70 -2.78
N ALA A 85 7.83 -6.03 -1.64
CA ALA A 85 9.14 -5.65 -1.14
C ALA A 85 10.05 -6.86 -0.88
N GLY A 86 9.62 -7.83 -0.08
CA GLY A 86 10.48 -8.95 0.35
C GLY A 86 10.56 -10.10 -0.64
N GLY A 87 9.46 -10.41 -1.32
CA GLY A 87 9.37 -11.55 -2.23
C GLY A 87 9.95 -11.30 -3.61
N ILE A 88 9.95 -10.03 -4.08
CA ILE A 88 10.35 -9.69 -5.45
C ILE A 88 11.47 -8.64 -5.44
N PHE A 89 11.20 -7.46 -4.87
CA PHE A 89 12.06 -6.31 -5.11
C PHE A 89 13.36 -6.32 -4.31
N LEU A 90 13.36 -6.67 -3.03
CA LEU A 90 14.57 -6.66 -2.21
C LEU A 90 15.65 -7.63 -2.73
N PRO A 91 15.35 -8.93 -3.03
CA PRO A 91 16.37 -9.83 -3.58
C PRO A 91 16.96 -9.29 -4.89
N LEU A 92 16.12 -8.74 -5.76
CA LEU A 92 16.51 -8.18 -7.05
C LEU A 92 17.38 -6.93 -6.88
N VAL A 93 16.94 -5.97 -6.05
CA VAL A 93 17.68 -4.75 -5.69
C VAL A 93 19.04 -5.13 -5.12
N LYS A 94 19.09 -6.06 -4.15
CA LYS A 94 20.35 -6.50 -3.53
C LYS A 94 21.29 -7.13 -4.55
N SER A 95 20.78 -7.97 -5.46
CA SER A 95 21.59 -8.57 -6.53
C SER A 95 22.18 -7.50 -7.46
N LEU A 96 21.43 -6.45 -7.76
CA LEU A 96 21.89 -5.33 -8.60
C LEU A 96 22.92 -4.45 -7.87
N CYS A 97 22.73 -4.19 -6.58
CA CYS A 97 23.70 -3.47 -5.75
C CYS A 97 25.05 -4.19 -5.76
N VAL A 98 25.06 -5.50 -5.52
CA VAL A 98 26.27 -6.33 -5.52
C VAL A 98 26.93 -6.33 -6.90
N ALA A 99 26.14 -6.48 -7.98
CA ALA A 99 26.68 -6.43 -9.35
C ALA A 99 27.28 -5.07 -9.71
N CYS A 100 26.81 -3.98 -9.12
CA CYS A 100 27.38 -2.64 -9.26
C CYS A 100 28.47 -2.33 -8.21
N GLY A 101 28.96 -3.34 -7.49
CA GLY A 101 30.04 -3.22 -6.50
C GLY A 101 29.67 -2.39 -5.26
N SER A 102 28.39 -2.36 -4.90
CA SER A 102 27.83 -1.68 -3.73
C SER A 102 27.36 -2.73 -2.72
N ASN A 103 28.16 -2.96 -1.67
CA ASN A 103 27.91 -3.94 -0.63
C ASN A 103 27.72 -3.28 0.74
N VAL A 104 27.24 -4.08 1.69
CA VAL A 104 27.08 -3.69 3.10
C VAL A 104 28.32 -4.12 3.89
N GLY A 105 28.83 -3.23 4.73
CA GLY A 105 29.91 -3.48 5.68
C GLY A 105 31.32 -3.20 5.16
N ASP A 106 31.47 -2.86 3.87
CA ASP A 106 32.78 -2.54 3.25
C ASP A 106 32.95 -1.05 2.89
N GLY A 107 31.97 -0.20 3.25
CA GLY A 107 31.98 1.24 2.96
C GLY A 107 31.52 1.62 1.55
N THR A 108 31.05 0.67 0.74
CA THR A 108 30.59 0.92 -0.64
C THR A 108 29.07 1.04 -0.78
N GLU A 109 28.31 1.10 0.32
CA GLU A 109 26.86 1.19 0.35
C GLU A 109 26.35 2.40 -0.48
N HIS A 110 27.08 3.51 -0.43
CA HIS A 110 26.74 4.76 -1.11
C HIS A 110 27.00 4.75 -2.64
N LYS A 111 27.65 3.73 -3.18
CA LYS A 111 27.83 3.63 -4.64
C LYS A 111 26.51 3.57 -5.39
N LEU A 112 25.57 2.77 -4.87
CA LEU A 112 24.24 2.63 -5.44
C LEU A 112 23.21 2.23 -4.38
N GLY A 113 23.57 1.29 -3.50
CA GLY A 113 22.61 0.59 -2.66
C GLY A 113 21.86 1.47 -1.68
N SER A 114 22.52 2.43 -1.01
CA SER A 114 21.82 3.32 -0.07
C SER A 114 20.71 4.14 -0.74
N TRP A 115 20.97 4.67 -1.94
CA TRP A 115 19.97 5.44 -2.69
C TRP A 115 18.87 4.54 -3.24
N LEU A 116 19.24 3.37 -3.79
CA LEU A 116 18.30 2.45 -4.40
C LEU A 116 17.32 1.86 -3.37
N MET A 117 17.81 1.50 -2.17
CA MET A 117 16.98 0.99 -1.08
C MET A 117 15.96 2.04 -0.60
N LEU A 118 16.40 3.29 -0.40
CA LEU A 118 15.48 4.38 -0.03
C LEU A 118 14.47 4.67 -1.13
N THR A 119 14.92 4.70 -2.39
CA THR A 119 14.05 4.97 -3.54
C THR A 119 12.96 3.91 -3.65
N CYS A 120 13.33 2.62 -3.68
CA CYS A 120 12.37 1.53 -3.75
C CYS A 120 11.40 1.51 -2.56
N PHE A 121 11.89 1.79 -1.35
CA PHE A 121 11.04 1.88 -0.18
C PHE A 121 10.03 3.03 -0.28
N GLN A 122 10.50 4.25 -0.53
CA GLN A 122 9.64 5.44 -0.57
C GLN A 122 8.65 5.41 -1.73
N THR A 123 8.98 4.76 -2.85
CA THR A 123 8.01 4.57 -3.94
C THR A 123 7.05 3.41 -3.67
N SER A 124 7.44 2.41 -2.86
CA SER A 124 6.52 1.32 -2.49
C SER A 124 5.32 1.82 -1.67
N VAL A 125 5.49 2.87 -0.86
CA VAL A 125 4.36 3.48 -0.14
C VAL A 125 3.46 4.31 -1.07
N ILE A 126 4.04 4.90 -2.12
CA ILE A 126 3.31 5.64 -3.15
C ILE A 126 2.46 4.67 -3.99
N SER A 127 3.05 3.62 -4.56
CA SER A 127 2.28 2.64 -5.34
C SER A 127 1.22 1.94 -4.48
N SER A 128 1.49 1.72 -3.19
CA SER A 128 0.52 1.23 -2.22
C SER A 128 -0.67 2.16 -2.03
N SER A 129 -0.46 3.48 -2.09
CA SER A 129 -1.55 4.47 -2.06
C SER A 129 -2.33 4.56 -3.37
N MET A 130 -1.77 4.08 -4.50
CA MET A 130 -2.40 4.22 -5.82
C MET A 130 -3.57 3.27 -6.08
N PHE A 131 -3.61 2.13 -5.40
CA PHE A 131 -4.64 1.11 -5.65
C PHE A 131 -5.24 0.60 -4.35
N LEU A 132 -6.56 0.41 -4.34
CA LEU A 132 -7.30 -0.16 -3.21
C LEU A 132 -6.74 -1.53 -2.79
N THR A 133 -6.21 -2.30 -3.73
CA THR A 133 -5.65 -3.61 -3.46
C THR A 133 -4.18 -3.57 -3.07
N ALA A 134 -3.42 -2.50 -3.29
CA ALA A 134 -1.96 -2.53 -3.16
C ALA A 134 -1.41 -2.55 -1.72
N MET A 135 -2.25 -2.40 -0.70
CA MET A 135 -1.84 -2.53 0.71
C MET A 135 -2.97 -3.19 1.48
N ALA A 136 -2.62 -4.16 2.34
CA ALA A 136 -3.59 -5.03 3.02
C ALA A 136 -4.68 -4.26 3.80
N ALA A 137 -4.38 -3.05 4.29
CA ALA A 137 -5.30 -2.20 5.05
C ALA A 137 -6.01 -1.12 4.24
N ASN A 138 -5.75 -0.98 2.94
CA ASN A 138 -6.54 -0.09 2.10
C ASN A 138 -8.02 -0.47 2.09
N PRO A 139 -8.39 -1.77 1.97
CA PRO A 139 -9.78 -2.18 2.06
C PRO A 139 -10.42 -1.86 3.43
N LEU A 140 -9.66 -1.89 4.52
CA LEU A 140 -10.17 -1.44 5.83
C LEU A 140 -10.56 0.03 5.81
N SER A 141 -9.79 0.89 5.16
CA SER A 141 -10.16 2.31 5.00
C SER A 141 -11.49 2.45 4.25
N ALA A 142 -11.70 1.66 3.19
CA ALA A 142 -12.97 1.62 2.45
C ALA A 142 -14.14 1.12 3.34
N THR A 143 -13.94 0.06 4.12
CA THR A 143 -14.96 -0.44 5.06
C THR A 143 -15.29 0.56 6.15
N LEU A 144 -14.28 1.18 6.77
CA LEU A 144 -14.49 2.19 7.80
C LEU A 144 -15.18 3.43 7.24
N THR A 145 -14.91 3.78 5.98
CA THR A 145 -15.65 4.83 5.26
C THR A 145 -17.12 4.47 5.16
N PHE A 146 -17.46 3.29 4.65
CA PHE A 146 -18.85 2.85 4.56
C PHE A 146 -19.53 2.87 5.94
N ASN A 147 -18.88 2.30 6.96
CA ASN A 147 -19.43 2.25 8.31
C ASN A 147 -19.62 3.63 8.95
N THR A 148 -18.83 4.64 8.54
CA THR A 148 -18.89 6.00 9.11
C THR A 148 -19.88 6.90 8.37
N ILE A 149 -19.84 6.89 7.02
CA ILE A 149 -20.54 7.87 6.18
C ILE A 149 -21.50 7.24 5.17
N GLN A 150 -21.65 5.91 5.18
CA GLN A 150 -22.54 5.15 4.28
C GLN A 150 -22.25 5.36 2.79
N GLN A 151 -20.98 5.60 2.45
CA GLN A 151 -20.51 5.73 1.07
C GLN A 151 -19.44 4.68 0.78
N THR A 152 -19.53 4.08 -0.40
CA THR A 152 -18.62 3.01 -0.83
C THR A 152 -17.46 3.62 -1.61
N ILE A 153 -16.23 3.21 -1.29
CA ILE A 153 -15.05 3.50 -2.11
C ILE A 153 -14.80 2.28 -2.98
N GLY A 154 -15.10 2.38 -4.28
CA GLY A 154 -14.79 1.34 -5.26
C GLY A 154 -13.32 1.31 -5.65
N TRP A 155 -12.91 0.22 -6.31
CA TRP A 155 -11.54 0.09 -6.83
C TRP A 155 -11.22 1.19 -7.85
N THR A 156 -12.14 1.43 -8.79
CA THR A 156 -11.99 2.46 -9.83
C THR A 156 -12.00 3.87 -9.25
N ASP A 157 -12.83 4.15 -8.25
CA ASP A 157 -12.87 5.46 -7.58
C ASP A 157 -11.52 5.78 -6.94
N TRP A 158 -10.97 4.81 -6.21
CA TRP A 158 -9.65 4.91 -5.60
C TRP A 158 -8.56 5.15 -6.65
N ALA A 159 -8.50 4.29 -7.67
CA ALA A 159 -7.48 4.36 -8.71
C ALA A 159 -7.55 5.69 -9.48
N LYS A 160 -8.75 6.13 -9.86
CA LYS A 160 -8.98 7.40 -10.55
C LYS A 160 -8.55 8.59 -9.69
N ALA A 161 -8.86 8.59 -8.40
CA ALA A 161 -8.46 9.65 -7.50
C ALA A 161 -6.95 9.67 -7.25
N ALA A 162 -6.30 8.51 -7.23
CA ALA A 162 -4.88 8.38 -6.90
C ALA A 162 -3.92 8.50 -8.09
N ILE A 163 -4.38 8.27 -9.33
CA ILE A 163 -3.49 8.11 -10.50
C ILE A 163 -2.59 9.34 -10.76
N VAL A 164 -3.15 10.54 -10.71
CA VAL A 164 -2.40 11.78 -10.97
C VAL A 164 -1.37 12.08 -9.87
N PRO A 165 -1.75 12.24 -8.58
CA PRO A 165 -0.75 12.49 -7.54
C PRO A 165 0.23 11.32 -7.37
N GLY A 166 -0.22 10.09 -7.59
CA GLY A 166 0.61 8.89 -7.56
C GLY A 166 1.71 8.90 -8.63
N LEU A 167 1.36 9.07 -9.91
CA LEU A 167 2.33 9.11 -11.01
C LEU A 167 3.32 10.27 -10.85
N ILE A 168 2.86 11.44 -10.42
CA ILE A 168 3.73 12.58 -10.14
C ILE A 168 4.70 12.25 -9.01
N SER A 169 4.23 11.63 -7.93
CA SER A 169 5.10 11.25 -6.82
C SER A 169 6.11 10.16 -7.21
N LEU A 170 5.71 9.17 -8.01
CA LEU A 170 6.61 8.14 -8.57
C LEU A 170 7.71 8.75 -9.46
N ILE A 171 7.45 9.91 -10.10
CA ILE A 171 8.46 10.63 -10.87
C ILE A 171 9.34 11.49 -9.95
N VAL A 172 8.72 12.30 -9.10
CA VAL A 172 9.41 13.35 -8.32
C VAL A 172 10.25 12.79 -7.18
N VAL A 173 9.76 11.77 -6.45
CA VAL A 173 10.47 11.24 -5.28
C VAL A 173 11.83 10.63 -5.63
N PRO A 174 11.96 9.77 -6.66
CA PRO A 174 13.28 9.30 -7.11
C PRO A 174 14.23 10.43 -7.49
N LEU A 175 13.76 11.49 -8.15
CA LEU A 175 14.59 12.64 -8.54
C LEU A 175 15.09 13.41 -7.31
N ILE A 176 14.19 13.71 -6.37
CA ILE A 176 14.57 14.40 -5.14
C ILE A 176 15.62 13.59 -4.39
N LEU A 177 15.39 12.28 -4.19
CA LEU A 177 16.37 11.41 -3.55
C LEU A 177 17.69 11.35 -4.33
N TYR A 178 17.65 11.39 -5.66
CA TYR A 178 18.84 11.39 -6.50
C TYR A 178 19.65 12.69 -6.40
N LEU A 179 19.01 13.81 -6.07
CA LEU A 179 19.65 15.10 -5.84
C LEU A 179 20.20 15.24 -4.42
N ILE A 180 19.43 14.86 -3.41
CA ILE A 180 19.79 15.07 -1.99
C ILE A 180 20.60 13.91 -1.40
N TYR A 181 20.46 12.71 -1.96
CA TYR A 181 21.19 11.52 -1.55
C TYR A 181 21.72 10.73 -2.76
N PRO A 182 22.54 11.38 -3.62
CA PRO A 182 22.96 10.82 -4.88
C PRO A 182 23.75 9.51 -4.70
N PRO A 183 23.52 8.48 -5.54
CA PRO A 183 24.49 7.40 -5.68
C PRO A 183 25.81 7.98 -6.22
N THR A 184 26.96 7.53 -5.72
CA THR A 184 28.26 8.02 -6.22
C THR A 184 28.58 7.46 -7.61
N VAL A 185 28.06 6.28 -7.93
CA VAL A 185 28.12 5.71 -9.28
C VAL A 185 26.84 6.11 -10.02
N LYS A 186 26.97 6.74 -11.21
CA LYS A 186 25.83 7.17 -12.04
C LYS A 186 25.59 6.28 -13.27
N SER A 187 26.56 5.46 -13.62
CA SER A 187 26.50 4.52 -14.74
C SER A 187 26.42 3.10 -14.21
N SER A 188 25.49 2.30 -14.73
CA SER A 188 25.24 0.92 -14.27
C SER A 188 25.14 -0.04 -15.46
N PRO A 189 26.16 -0.14 -16.32
CA PRO A 189 26.11 -0.98 -17.53
C PRO A 189 25.98 -2.47 -17.21
N ASP A 190 26.36 -2.88 -15.99
CA ASP A 190 26.28 -4.29 -15.56
C ASP A 190 24.89 -4.68 -15.07
N ALA A 191 24.03 -3.71 -14.71
CA ALA A 191 22.64 -3.99 -14.34
C ALA A 191 21.82 -4.56 -15.52
N PRO A 192 21.82 -3.95 -16.72
CA PRO A 192 21.18 -4.53 -17.90
C PRO A 192 21.77 -5.87 -18.31
N LYS A 193 23.10 -6.06 -18.20
CA LYS A 193 23.74 -7.35 -18.50
C LYS A 193 23.25 -8.45 -17.56
N LEU A 194 23.30 -8.20 -16.26
CA LEU A 194 22.79 -9.14 -15.25
C LEU A 194 21.31 -9.46 -15.49
N ALA A 195 20.49 -8.44 -15.79
CA ALA A 195 19.07 -8.65 -16.07
C ALA A 195 18.85 -9.54 -17.30
N ARG A 196 19.61 -9.34 -18.38
CA ARG A 196 19.57 -10.21 -19.58
C ARG A 196 20.01 -11.64 -19.26
N GLU A 197 21.11 -11.81 -18.54
CA GLU A 197 21.57 -13.14 -18.11
C GLU A 197 20.54 -13.86 -17.23
N LYS A 198 19.86 -13.13 -16.33
CA LYS A 198 18.79 -13.69 -15.49
C LYS A 198 17.58 -14.06 -16.34
N LEU A 199 17.18 -13.24 -17.31
CA LEU A 199 16.09 -13.55 -18.24
C LEU A 199 16.41 -14.76 -19.12
N GLU A 200 17.63 -14.86 -19.62
CA GLU A 200 18.12 -16.01 -20.39
C GLU A 200 18.08 -17.29 -19.56
N LYS A 201 18.56 -17.24 -18.31
CA LYS A 201 18.49 -18.37 -17.36
C LYS A 201 17.05 -18.76 -16.99
N MET A 202 16.12 -17.80 -17.00
CA MET A 202 14.69 -18.08 -16.80
C MET A 202 14.04 -18.73 -18.03
N GLY A 203 14.65 -18.64 -19.21
CA GLY A 203 14.11 -19.19 -20.45
C GLY A 203 12.81 -18.53 -20.92
N PRO A 204 12.10 -19.12 -21.89
CA PRO A 204 10.80 -18.62 -22.35
C PRO A 204 9.76 -18.65 -21.22
N MET A 205 8.67 -17.89 -21.39
CA MET A 205 7.58 -17.91 -20.41
C MET A 205 6.98 -19.31 -20.30
N THR A 206 6.95 -19.84 -19.08
CA THR A 206 6.32 -21.12 -18.79
C THR A 206 4.80 -21.02 -18.87
N THR A 207 4.13 -22.15 -19.05
CA THR A 207 2.65 -22.22 -19.00
C THR A 207 2.10 -21.62 -17.71
N ASN A 208 2.77 -21.85 -16.58
CA ASN A 208 2.34 -21.29 -15.29
C ASN A 208 2.46 -19.76 -15.24
N GLU A 209 3.51 -19.18 -15.84
CA GLU A 209 3.64 -17.72 -15.96
C GLU A 209 2.56 -17.13 -16.88
N ILE A 210 2.23 -17.80 -17.98
CA ILE A 210 1.17 -17.38 -18.91
C ILE A 210 -0.19 -17.43 -18.24
N ILE A 211 -0.50 -18.52 -17.54
CA ILE A 211 -1.75 -18.66 -16.78
C ILE A 211 -1.83 -17.54 -15.73
N MET A 212 -0.76 -17.32 -14.95
CA MET A 212 -0.74 -16.26 -13.94
C MET A 212 -0.97 -14.86 -14.53
N ALA A 213 -0.35 -14.56 -15.68
CA ALA A 213 -0.56 -13.30 -16.38
C ALA A 213 -2.00 -13.19 -16.90
N GLY A 214 -2.55 -14.25 -17.50
CA GLY A 214 -3.92 -14.29 -17.97
C GLY A 214 -4.93 -14.09 -16.84
N THR A 215 -4.73 -14.76 -15.70
CA THR A 215 -5.55 -14.57 -14.51
C THR A 215 -5.44 -13.15 -13.95
N LEU A 216 -4.25 -12.54 -13.99
CA LEU A 216 -4.10 -11.13 -13.61
C LEU A 216 -4.97 -10.22 -14.49
N PHE A 217 -4.86 -10.35 -15.81
CA PHE A 217 -5.64 -9.54 -16.74
C PHE A 217 -7.14 -9.75 -16.57
N LEU A 218 -7.57 -10.99 -16.30
CA LEU A 218 -8.96 -11.32 -15.98
C LEU A 218 -9.43 -10.58 -14.72
N THR A 219 -8.72 -10.73 -13.60
CA THR A 219 -9.11 -10.12 -12.32
C THR A 219 -9.12 -8.59 -12.39
N VAL A 220 -8.09 -7.99 -12.98
CA VAL A 220 -8.01 -6.53 -13.15
C VAL A 220 -9.09 -6.03 -14.11
N GLY A 221 -9.34 -6.74 -15.20
CA GLY A 221 -10.43 -6.44 -16.13
C GLY A 221 -11.79 -6.45 -15.43
N LEU A 222 -12.04 -7.42 -14.55
CA LEU A 222 -13.25 -7.48 -13.73
C LEU A 222 -13.32 -6.38 -12.68
N TRP A 223 -12.22 -5.92 -12.09
CA TRP A 223 -12.26 -4.76 -11.21
C TRP A 223 -12.60 -3.46 -11.94
N ILE A 224 -12.09 -3.29 -13.16
CA ILE A 224 -12.39 -2.11 -13.99
C ILE A 224 -13.84 -2.14 -14.48
N LEU A 225 -14.30 -3.29 -14.98
CA LEU A 225 -15.63 -3.47 -15.58
C LEU A 225 -16.70 -3.92 -14.57
N GLY A 226 -16.34 -4.14 -13.30
CA GLY A 226 -17.21 -4.77 -12.30
C GLY A 226 -18.51 -4.03 -12.06
N GLY A 227 -18.49 -2.69 -12.09
CA GLY A 227 -19.71 -1.88 -12.02
C GLY A 227 -20.66 -2.08 -13.20
N MET A 228 -20.14 -2.35 -14.40
CA MET A 228 -20.94 -2.63 -15.61
C MET A 228 -21.43 -4.08 -15.64
N LEU A 229 -20.62 -5.01 -15.13
CA LEU A 229 -20.88 -6.45 -15.14
C LEU A 229 -21.61 -6.94 -13.87
N ASN A 230 -21.86 -6.04 -12.91
CA ASN A 230 -22.39 -6.35 -11.58
C ASN A 230 -21.56 -7.41 -10.83
N VAL A 231 -20.23 -7.31 -10.94
CA VAL A 231 -19.26 -8.17 -10.28
C VAL A 231 -18.52 -7.34 -9.24
N ASP A 232 -18.64 -7.70 -7.96
CA ASP A 232 -17.90 -7.04 -6.90
C ASP A 232 -16.42 -7.48 -6.88
N ALA A 233 -15.57 -6.69 -6.23
CA ALA A 233 -14.13 -6.92 -6.22
C ALA A 233 -13.72 -8.27 -5.61
N VAL A 234 -14.50 -8.79 -4.66
CA VAL A 234 -14.23 -10.03 -3.94
C VAL A 234 -14.58 -11.22 -4.82
N THR A 235 -15.73 -11.17 -5.49
CA THR A 235 -16.13 -12.15 -6.49
C THR A 235 -15.10 -12.25 -7.62
N ALA A 236 -14.59 -11.13 -8.12
CA ALA A 236 -13.50 -11.13 -9.10
C ALA A 236 -12.23 -11.83 -8.57
N ALA A 237 -11.86 -11.58 -7.31
CA ALA A 237 -10.70 -12.22 -6.68
C ALA A 237 -10.91 -13.73 -6.44
N ILE A 238 -12.12 -14.16 -6.07
CA ILE A 238 -12.50 -15.56 -5.94
C ILE A 238 -12.32 -16.25 -7.30
N LEU A 239 -12.88 -15.68 -8.37
CA LEU A 239 -12.75 -16.24 -9.71
C LEU A 239 -11.28 -16.38 -10.13
N GLY A 240 -10.48 -15.34 -9.88
CA GLY A 240 -9.04 -15.36 -10.14
C GLY A 240 -8.34 -16.52 -9.40
N LEU A 241 -8.58 -16.66 -8.10
CA LEU A 241 -8.00 -17.76 -7.32
C LEU A 241 -8.50 -19.13 -7.79
N SER A 242 -9.79 -19.27 -8.15
CA SER A 242 -10.35 -20.51 -8.69
C SER A 242 -9.61 -20.96 -9.95
N VAL A 243 -9.30 -20.03 -10.87
CA VAL A 243 -8.49 -20.34 -12.06
C VAL A 243 -7.11 -20.88 -11.65
N LEU A 244 -6.43 -20.25 -10.69
CA LEU A 244 -5.10 -20.69 -10.23
C LEU A 244 -5.13 -22.06 -9.54
N LEU A 245 -6.20 -22.37 -8.80
CA LEU A 245 -6.39 -23.65 -8.13
C LEU A 245 -6.70 -24.77 -9.12
N ILE A 246 -7.60 -24.53 -10.09
CA ILE A 246 -7.98 -25.52 -11.12
C ILE A 246 -6.79 -25.84 -12.03
N THR A 247 -5.99 -24.83 -12.38
CA THR A 247 -4.81 -25.00 -13.23
C THR A 247 -3.61 -25.58 -12.49
N GLY A 248 -3.65 -25.65 -11.16
CA GLY A 248 -2.55 -26.16 -10.33
C GLY A 248 -1.37 -25.20 -10.17
N VAL A 249 -1.48 -23.95 -10.63
CA VAL A 249 -0.46 -22.91 -10.42
C VAL A 249 -0.28 -22.67 -8.92
N VAL A 250 -1.38 -22.60 -8.17
CA VAL A 250 -1.41 -22.57 -6.70
C VAL A 250 -2.20 -23.77 -6.20
N THR A 251 -1.73 -24.40 -5.13
CA THR A 251 -2.44 -25.52 -4.47
C THR A 251 -3.14 -25.04 -3.21
N TRP A 252 -4.23 -25.70 -2.82
CA TRP A 252 -4.92 -25.37 -1.57
C TRP A 252 -4.02 -25.52 -0.34
N LYS A 253 -3.10 -26.50 -0.35
CA LYS A 253 -2.10 -26.66 0.71
C LYS A 253 -1.19 -25.44 0.84
N GLU A 254 -0.82 -24.79 -0.26
CA GLU A 254 -0.07 -23.54 -0.24
C GLU A 254 -0.90 -22.40 0.34
N CYS A 255 -2.20 -22.30 0.01
CA CYS A 255 -3.08 -21.31 0.63
C CYS A 255 -3.20 -21.51 2.15
N LEU A 256 -3.35 -22.76 2.60
CA LEU A 256 -3.40 -23.09 4.03
C LEU A 256 -2.08 -22.75 4.75
N ALA A 257 -0.95 -22.88 4.06
CA ALA A 257 0.38 -22.56 4.60
C ALA A 257 0.68 -21.04 4.61
N GLU A 258 -0.15 -20.22 3.96
CA GLU A 258 0.05 -18.77 3.88
C GLU A 258 -0.43 -18.09 5.17
N ALA A 259 0.34 -18.24 6.25
CA ALA A 259 0.00 -17.77 7.60
C ALA A 259 -0.32 -16.27 7.64
N VAL A 260 0.33 -15.46 6.79
CA VAL A 260 0.10 -14.01 6.73
C VAL A 260 -1.32 -13.70 6.26
N ALA A 261 -1.87 -14.46 5.32
CA ALA A 261 -3.24 -14.28 4.85
C ALA A 261 -4.27 -14.53 5.98
N TRP A 262 -4.08 -15.62 6.73
CA TRP A 262 -4.98 -16.02 7.80
C TRP A 262 -4.90 -15.13 9.02
N ASP A 263 -3.69 -14.73 9.41
CA ASP A 263 -3.47 -13.73 10.46
C ASP A 263 -4.18 -12.43 10.09
N THR A 264 -3.92 -11.94 8.87
CA THR A 264 -4.50 -10.71 8.33
C THR A 264 -6.02 -10.73 8.34
N LEU A 265 -6.65 -11.76 7.76
CA LEU A 265 -8.10 -11.94 7.76
C LEU A 265 -8.67 -11.88 9.20
N THR A 266 -8.03 -12.58 10.13
CA THR A 266 -8.55 -12.76 11.49
C THR A 266 -8.58 -11.45 12.27
N TRP A 267 -7.47 -10.71 12.28
CA TRP A 267 -7.44 -9.44 13.02
C TRP A 267 -8.21 -8.32 12.28
N PHE A 268 -8.27 -8.32 10.95
CA PHE A 268 -9.10 -7.35 10.21
C PHE A 268 -10.58 -7.50 10.52
N ALA A 269 -11.10 -8.73 10.43
CA ALA A 269 -12.50 -9.00 10.75
C ALA A 269 -12.81 -8.57 12.20
N ALA A 270 -11.92 -8.87 13.15
CA ALA A 270 -12.07 -8.42 14.53
C ALA A 270 -12.15 -6.88 14.66
N LEU A 271 -11.24 -6.14 13.99
CA LEU A 271 -11.23 -4.68 14.03
C LEU A 271 -12.47 -4.06 13.37
N ILE A 272 -12.91 -4.59 12.23
CA ILE A 272 -14.10 -4.10 11.53
C ILE A 272 -15.34 -4.27 12.40
N ALA A 273 -15.52 -5.45 13.01
CA ALA A 273 -16.63 -5.70 13.92
C ALA A 273 -16.62 -4.69 15.08
N MET A 274 -15.49 -4.55 15.78
CA MET A 274 -15.38 -3.63 16.92
C MET A 274 -15.61 -2.17 16.50
N ALA A 275 -15.01 -1.71 15.39
CA ALA A 275 -15.19 -0.35 14.90
C ALA A 275 -16.65 -0.05 14.50
N GLY A 276 -17.33 -1.00 13.84
CA GLY A 276 -18.74 -0.89 13.51
C GLY A 276 -19.61 -0.73 14.76
N TYR A 277 -19.35 -1.49 15.82
CA TYR A 277 -20.09 -1.39 17.07
C TYR A 277 -19.74 -0.15 17.90
N LEU A 278 -18.49 0.34 17.86
CA LEU A 278 -18.13 1.64 18.45
C LEU A 278 -18.93 2.78 17.79
N ASN A 279 -19.11 2.72 16.47
CA ASN A 279 -19.96 3.68 15.78
C ASN A 279 -21.44 3.52 16.17
N LYS A 280 -21.95 2.28 16.17
CA LYS A 280 -23.34 1.96 16.54
C LYS A 280 -23.69 2.38 17.97
N TYR A 281 -22.76 2.28 18.91
CA TYR A 281 -22.94 2.69 20.31
C TYR A 281 -22.67 4.19 20.55
N GLY A 282 -22.37 4.97 19.50
CA GLY A 282 -22.30 6.42 19.58
C GLY A 282 -20.99 6.99 20.13
N LEU A 283 -19.97 6.16 20.41
CA LEU A 283 -18.67 6.64 20.89
C LEU A 283 -18.03 7.60 19.88
N ILE A 284 -18.11 7.25 18.59
CA ILE A 284 -17.54 8.06 17.50
C ILE A 284 -18.25 9.43 17.40
N SER A 285 -19.58 9.45 17.53
CA SER A 285 -20.37 10.68 17.53
C SER A 285 -20.01 11.57 18.73
N TRP A 286 -19.93 11.00 19.93
CA TRP A 286 -19.53 11.72 21.15
C TRP A 286 -18.11 12.31 21.05
N PHE A 287 -17.15 11.51 20.57
CA PHE A 287 -15.77 11.97 20.39
C PHE A 287 -15.71 13.13 19.40
N SER A 288 -16.40 12.99 18.26
CA SER A 288 -16.41 14.02 17.22
C SER A 288 -16.98 15.33 17.74
N GLN A 289 -18.10 15.29 18.46
CA GLN A 289 -18.70 16.48 19.07
C GLN A 289 -17.76 17.16 20.08
N THR A 290 -16.96 16.39 20.82
CA THR A 290 -15.99 16.93 21.79
C THR A 290 -14.84 17.65 21.09
N VAL A 291 -14.27 17.07 20.05
CA VAL A 291 -13.18 17.69 19.27
C VAL A 291 -13.69 18.91 18.50
N VAL A 292 -14.89 18.85 17.92
CA VAL A 292 -15.51 19.98 17.22
C VAL A 292 -15.74 21.17 18.16
N LYS A 293 -16.10 20.95 19.43
CA LYS A 293 -16.19 22.06 20.40
C LYS A 293 -14.85 22.78 20.61
N PHE A 294 -13.74 22.04 20.53
CA PHE A 294 -12.40 22.62 20.69
C PHE A 294 -11.90 23.27 19.40
N VAL A 295 -12.04 22.60 18.26
CA VAL A 295 -11.51 23.07 16.96
C VAL A 295 -12.44 24.06 16.27
N GLY A 296 -13.76 23.87 16.36
CA GLY A 296 -14.77 24.79 15.84
C GLY A 296 -14.74 26.17 16.52
N GLY A 297 -14.25 26.24 17.77
CA GLY A 297 -13.99 27.50 18.47
C GLY A 297 -12.91 28.37 17.84
N LEU A 298 -12.10 27.83 16.91
CA LEU A 298 -11.05 28.58 16.21
C LEU A 298 -11.57 29.37 15.01
N GLY A 299 -12.83 29.17 14.58
CA GLY A 299 -13.43 29.89 13.45
C GLY A 299 -12.76 29.66 12.09
N LEU A 300 -12.00 28.57 11.94
CA LEU A 300 -11.26 28.25 10.71
C LEU A 300 -12.19 27.70 9.62
N SER A 301 -11.89 28.03 8.36
CA SER A 301 -12.49 27.37 7.20
C SER A 301 -12.24 25.87 7.22
N TRP A 302 -13.15 25.06 6.65
CA TRP A 302 -13.00 23.60 6.64
C TRP A 302 -11.67 23.15 6.02
N GLN A 303 -11.14 23.84 5.01
CA GLN A 303 -9.86 23.51 4.36
C GLN A 303 -8.68 23.58 5.34
N LEU A 304 -8.61 24.65 6.13
CA LEU A 304 -7.56 24.85 7.14
C LEU A 304 -7.69 23.82 8.27
N SER A 305 -8.91 23.64 8.77
CA SER A 305 -9.23 22.62 9.78
C SER A 305 -8.85 21.22 9.32
N PHE A 306 -9.19 20.88 8.07
CA PHE A 306 -8.87 19.60 7.46
C PHE A 306 -7.36 19.43 7.27
N GLY A 307 -6.64 20.48 6.85
CA GLY A 307 -5.19 20.46 6.74
C GLY A 307 -4.50 20.14 8.08
N ILE A 308 -4.94 20.77 9.18
CA ILE A 308 -4.41 20.49 10.52
C ILE A 308 -4.71 19.04 10.93
N LEU A 309 -5.95 18.57 10.73
CA LEU A 309 -6.32 17.19 11.03
C LEU A 309 -5.51 16.18 10.25
N VAL A 310 -5.29 16.44 8.96
CA VAL A 310 -4.48 15.60 8.09
C VAL A 310 -3.04 15.52 8.56
N LEU A 311 -2.43 16.64 8.98
CA LEU A 311 -1.06 16.63 9.51
C LEU A 311 -0.96 15.86 10.83
N LEU A 312 -1.94 16.05 11.72
CA LEU A 312 -2.03 15.29 12.97
C LEU A 312 -2.21 13.79 12.71
N TYR A 313 -3.09 13.43 11.78
CA TYR A 313 -3.30 12.05 11.34
C TYR A 313 -2.04 11.46 10.73
N PHE A 314 -1.30 12.21 9.90
CA PHE A 314 -0.13 11.68 9.23
C PHE A 314 1.02 11.44 10.21
N TYR A 315 1.33 12.42 11.05
CA TYR A 315 2.52 12.39 11.92
C TYR A 315 2.30 11.66 13.25
N SER A 316 1.05 11.42 13.68
CA SER A 316 0.79 10.46 14.78
C SER A 316 1.35 9.07 14.47
N HIS A 317 1.57 8.76 13.18
CA HIS A 317 2.11 7.47 12.76
C HIS A 317 3.54 7.17 13.27
N TYR A 318 4.31 8.18 13.70
CA TYR A 318 5.58 7.94 14.41
C TYR A 318 5.40 7.02 15.64
N PHE A 319 4.21 7.02 16.25
CA PHE A 319 3.85 6.22 17.42
C PHE A 319 3.22 4.87 17.07
N PHE A 320 3.08 4.53 15.78
CA PHE A 320 2.48 3.28 15.32
C PHE A 320 3.49 2.43 14.56
N ALA A 321 3.57 1.15 14.91
CA ALA A 321 4.38 0.15 14.20
C ALA A 321 3.65 -0.52 13.03
N SER A 322 2.45 -0.06 12.69
CA SER A 322 1.61 -0.68 11.66
C SER A 322 0.61 0.31 11.08
N GLY A 323 0.63 0.50 9.77
CA GLY A 323 -0.38 1.29 9.05
C GLY A 323 -1.80 0.78 9.29
N ALA A 324 -1.98 -0.54 9.38
CA ALA A 324 -3.26 -1.13 9.71
C ALA A 324 -3.77 -0.78 11.11
N ALA A 325 -2.88 -0.86 12.11
CA ALA A 325 -3.23 -0.50 13.49
C ALA A 325 -3.62 0.99 13.57
N HIS A 326 -2.91 1.83 12.83
CA HIS A 326 -3.20 3.26 12.76
C HIS A 326 -4.56 3.53 12.09
N ILE A 327 -4.86 2.92 10.93
CA ILE A 327 -6.16 3.02 10.27
C ILE A 327 -7.27 2.57 11.24
N GLY A 328 -7.14 1.38 11.84
CA GLY A 328 -8.14 0.85 12.76
C GLY A 328 -8.37 1.71 14.00
N ALA A 329 -7.34 2.39 14.50
CA ALA A 329 -7.44 3.22 15.70
C ALA A 329 -7.96 4.65 15.42
N MET A 330 -7.55 5.26 14.31
CA MET A 330 -7.69 6.70 14.12
C MET A 330 -8.57 7.10 12.93
N PHE A 331 -8.73 6.26 11.90
CA PHE A 331 -9.40 6.65 10.65
C PHE A 331 -10.82 7.15 10.87
N THR A 332 -11.66 6.36 11.52
CA THR A 332 -13.08 6.67 11.79
C THR A 332 -13.23 7.96 12.59
N ALA A 333 -12.39 8.15 13.61
CA ALA A 333 -12.44 9.33 14.47
C ALA A 333 -12.07 10.60 13.69
N PHE A 334 -10.98 10.56 12.92
CA PHE A 334 -10.54 11.70 12.11
C PHE A 334 -11.51 12.02 10.98
N LEU A 335 -12.06 11.02 10.30
CA LEU A 335 -13.08 11.21 9.27
C LEU A 335 -14.34 11.87 9.85
N SER A 336 -14.77 11.44 11.03
CA SER A 336 -15.96 11.98 11.69
C SER A 336 -15.76 13.43 12.13
N VAL A 337 -14.59 13.75 12.70
CA VAL A 337 -14.24 15.14 13.06
C VAL A 337 -14.12 16.00 11.80
N ALA A 338 -13.44 15.53 10.75
CA ALA A 338 -13.31 16.26 9.49
C ALA A 338 -14.67 16.59 8.87
N SER A 339 -15.58 15.62 8.85
CA SER A 339 -16.96 15.78 8.36
C SER A 339 -17.73 16.80 9.19
N ALA A 340 -17.60 16.74 10.52
CA ALA A 340 -18.27 17.68 11.42
C ALA A 340 -17.70 19.11 11.35
N LEU A 341 -16.45 19.27 10.90
CA LEU A 341 -15.84 20.58 10.60
C LEU A 341 -16.18 21.08 9.18
N GLY A 342 -17.04 20.39 8.44
CA GLY A 342 -17.55 20.81 7.12
C GLY A 342 -16.74 20.31 5.92
N THR A 343 -15.76 19.41 6.13
CA THR A 343 -15.07 18.75 5.01
C THR A 343 -16.06 17.85 4.27
N PRO A 344 -16.12 17.85 2.93
CA PRO A 344 -16.92 16.89 2.18
C PRO A 344 -16.54 15.45 2.62
N PRO A 345 -17.47 14.65 3.17
CA PRO A 345 -17.09 13.41 3.86
C PRO A 345 -16.36 12.40 2.99
N TYR A 346 -16.82 12.22 1.74
CA TYR A 346 -16.16 11.32 0.78
C TYR A 346 -14.72 11.74 0.48
N PHE A 347 -14.51 13.04 0.29
CA PHE A 347 -13.19 13.63 0.06
C PHE A 347 -12.27 13.38 1.24
N GLY A 348 -12.75 13.65 2.47
CA GLY A 348 -11.99 13.38 3.68
C GLY A 348 -11.58 11.91 3.81
N ALA A 349 -12.49 11.00 3.49
CA ALA A 349 -12.23 9.57 3.51
C ALA A 349 -11.15 9.15 2.50
N ILE A 350 -11.25 9.61 1.26
CA ILE A 350 -10.27 9.31 0.19
C ILE A 350 -8.88 9.84 0.55
N VAL A 351 -8.78 11.08 1.03
CA VAL A 351 -7.50 11.68 1.43
C VAL A 351 -6.87 10.92 2.59
N LEU A 352 -7.63 10.65 3.66
CA LEU A 352 -7.12 9.88 4.80
C LEU A 352 -6.64 8.48 4.37
N ALA A 353 -7.35 7.85 3.44
CA ALA A 353 -7.01 6.52 2.95
C ALA A 353 -5.68 6.52 2.17
N PHE A 354 -5.42 7.54 1.35
CA PHE A 354 -4.13 7.69 0.67
C PHE A 354 -2.98 7.97 1.65
N LEU A 355 -3.20 8.90 2.58
CA LEU A 355 -2.19 9.27 3.57
C LEU A 355 -1.85 8.10 4.50
N SER A 356 -2.78 7.18 4.73
CA SER A 356 -2.55 5.96 5.51
C SER A 356 -1.46 5.06 4.92
N ASN A 357 -1.15 5.20 3.64
CA ASN A 357 -0.04 4.50 3.00
C ASN A 357 1.23 5.33 3.08
N LEU A 358 1.15 6.61 2.69
CA LEU A 358 2.29 7.51 2.60
C LEU A 358 2.97 7.75 3.96
N MET A 359 2.20 7.76 5.05
CA MET A 359 2.73 7.84 6.41
C MET A 359 3.68 6.69 6.76
N GLY A 360 3.51 5.53 6.11
CA GLY A 360 4.40 4.38 6.24
C GLY A 360 5.85 4.69 5.88
N GLY A 361 6.10 5.73 5.09
CA GLY A 361 7.43 6.19 4.68
C GLY A 361 8.25 6.88 5.78
N LEU A 362 7.67 7.16 6.96
CA LEU A 362 8.31 7.94 8.03
C LEU A 362 9.40 7.18 8.79
N THR A 363 9.13 5.93 9.17
CA THR A 363 9.99 5.15 10.06
C THR A 363 10.32 3.79 9.46
N HIS A 364 11.35 3.14 9.99
CA HIS A 364 11.75 1.78 9.63
C HIS A 364 10.74 0.68 10.01
N TYR A 365 9.66 1.04 10.71
CA TYR A 365 8.60 0.13 11.15
C TYR A 365 7.20 0.59 10.71
N GLY A 366 7.04 1.73 10.03
CA GLY A 366 5.72 2.32 9.78
C GLY A 366 4.82 1.45 8.89
N ILE A 367 5.44 0.72 7.97
CA ILE A 367 4.74 -0.18 7.05
C ILE A 367 5.57 -1.43 6.81
N GLY A 368 4.93 -2.54 6.42
CA GLY A 368 5.59 -3.84 6.35
C GLY A 368 6.74 -3.94 5.32
N SER A 369 6.84 -3.04 4.34
CA SER A 369 8.04 -2.94 3.49
C SER A 369 9.23 -2.24 4.15
N ALA A 370 9.00 -1.40 5.16
CA ALA A 370 10.04 -0.65 5.85
C ALA A 370 11.09 -1.56 6.51
N PRO A 371 10.75 -2.56 7.35
CA PRO A 371 11.76 -3.42 7.97
C PRO A 371 12.47 -4.32 6.96
N ILE A 372 11.82 -4.62 5.83
CA ILE A 372 12.41 -5.42 4.74
C ILE A 372 13.56 -4.64 4.09
N PHE A 373 13.31 -3.42 3.64
CA PHE A 373 14.34 -2.60 3.00
C PHE A 373 15.36 -2.07 4.01
N TYR A 374 14.94 -1.65 5.21
CA TYR A 374 15.84 -1.19 6.26
C TYR A 374 16.75 -2.32 6.75
N GLY A 375 16.21 -3.53 6.95
CA GLY A 375 16.95 -4.72 7.35
C GLY A 375 17.99 -5.19 6.32
N ALA A 376 18.00 -4.61 5.13
CA ALA A 376 19.08 -4.79 4.16
C ALA A 376 20.39 -4.06 4.57
N ASN A 377 20.35 -3.18 5.58
CA ASN A 377 21.49 -2.51 6.22
C ASN A 377 22.33 -1.58 5.31
N TYR A 378 21.76 -1.09 4.20
CA TYR A 378 22.43 -0.10 3.32
C TYR A 378 22.30 1.35 3.81
N VAL A 379 21.39 1.62 4.75
CA VAL A 379 21.00 2.98 5.14
C VAL A 379 20.98 3.10 6.66
N PRO A 380 21.81 3.97 7.26
CA PRO A 380 21.78 4.22 8.69
C PRO A 380 20.43 4.79 9.16
N LEU A 381 20.02 4.47 10.39
CA LEU A 381 18.73 4.87 10.96
C LEU A 381 18.46 6.39 10.88
N ALA A 382 19.46 7.21 11.22
CA ALA A 382 19.33 8.66 11.19
C ALA A 382 19.00 9.19 9.78
N LYS A 383 19.65 8.63 8.74
CA LYS A 383 19.36 8.95 7.34
C LYS A 383 17.99 8.43 6.93
N TRP A 384 17.62 7.22 7.35
CA TRP A 384 16.30 6.65 7.08
C TRP A 384 15.17 7.56 7.55
N TRP A 385 15.24 8.02 8.81
CA TRP A 385 14.22 8.90 9.39
C TRP A 385 14.27 10.31 8.82
N GLY A 386 15.47 10.87 8.61
CA GLY A 386 15.64 12.20 8.03
C GLY A 386 15.05 12.31 6.63
N TYR A 387 15.37 11.34 5.75
CA TYR A 387 14.79 11.30 4.41
C TYR A 387 13.33 10.86 4.43
N GLY A 388 12.90 9.99 5.33
CA GLY A 388 11.49 9.64 5.52
C GLY A 388 10.63 10.86 5.86
N PHE A 389 11.10 11.71 6.77
CA PHE A 389 10.45 12.98 7.08
C PHE A 389 10.41 13.92 5.87
N LEU A 390 11.54 14.12 5.17
CA LEU A 390 11.59 15.00 4.00
C LEU A 390 10.63 14.53 2.90
N ILE A 391 10.64 13.24 2.58
CA ILE A 391 9.75 12.67 1.56
C ILE A 391 8.29 12.69 2.01
N SER A 392 8.00 12.62 3.31
CA SER A 392 6.63 12.82 3.81
C SER A 392 6.08 14.20 3.45
N VAL A 393 6.89 15.26 3.61
CA VAL A 393 6.49 16.63 3.27
C VAL A 393 6.26 16.76 1.76
N VAL A 394 7.17 16.20 0.96
CA VAL A 394 7.01 16.13 -0.51
C VAL A 394 5.71 15.44 -0.89
N ASN A 395 5.43 14.28 -0.32
CA ASN A 395 4.21 13.53 -0.57
C ASN A 395 2.96 14.31 -0.15
N ILE A 396 2.95 14.93 1.03
CA ILE A 396 1.82 15.76 1.47
C ILE A 396 1.58 16.91 0.48
N ILE A 397 2.62 17.59 0.01
CA ILE A 397 2.50 18.68 -0.97
C ILE A 397 1.95 18.16 -2.31
N ILE A 398 2.47 17.04 -2.82
CA ILE A 398 2.01 16.47 -4.10
C ILE A 398 0.56 16.02 -3.98
N TRP A 399 0.22 15.26 -2.94
CA TRP A 399 -1.09 14.67 -2.79
C TRP A 399 -2.16 15.69 -2.40
N LEU A 400 -1.91 16.60 -1.46
CA LEU A 400 -2.90 17.62 -1.11
C LEU A 400 -2.92 18.79 -2.09
N GLY A 401 -1.77 19.15 -2.67
CA GLY A 401 -1.68 20.23 -3.65
C GLY A 401 -2.14 19.79 -5.03
N VAL A 402 -1.33 18.95 -5.71
CA VAL A 402 -1.66 18.49 -7.07
C VAL A 402 -2.85 17.55 -7.07
N GLY A 403 -2.92 16.62 -6.12
CA GLY A 403 -4.11 15.80 -5.92
C GLY A 403 -5.32 16.66 -5.61
N GLY A 404 -5.22 17.71 -4.79
CA GLY A 404 -6.29 18.69 -4.55
C GLY A 404 -6.89 19.27 -5.84
N VAL A 405 -6.04 19.72 -6.77
CA VAL A 405 -6.47 20.23 -8.08
C VAL A 405 -7.13 19.14 -8.92
N TRP A 406 -6.52 17.95 -8.98
CA TRP A 406 -7.06 16.81 -9.72
C TRP A 406 -8.43 16.37 -9.18
N TRP A 407 -8.55 16.24 -7.86
CA TRP A 407 -9.77 15.85 -7.15
C TRP A 407 -10.90 16.82 -7.42
N LYS A 408 -10.61 18.13 -7.50
CA LYS A 408 -11.61 19.12 -7.94
C LYS A 408 -12.02 18.93 -9.40
N ALA A 409 -11.07 18.66 -10.29
CA ALA A 409 -11.35 18.42 -11.72
C ALA A 409 -12.21 17.17 -11.96
N ILE A 410 -12.08 16.13 -11.13
CA ILE A 410 -12.92 14.92 -11.21
C ILE A 410 -14.18 14.96 -10.34
N GLY A 411 -14.45 16.09 -9.66
CA GLY A 411 -15.68 16.33 -8.90
C GLY A 411 -15.74 15.72 -7.50
N LEU A 412 -14.60 15.49 -6.84
CA LEU A 412 -14.57 14.97 -5.46
C LEU A 412 -14.82 16.05 -4.39
N TRP A 413 -14.54 17.32 -4.68
CA TRP A 413 -14.78 18.45 -3.76
C TRP A 413 -14.92 19.79 -4.48
#